data_AF-A0A024UMZ9-F1
#
_entry.id   AF-A0A024UMZ9-F1
#
_cell.length_a   1.000
_cell.length_b   1.000
_cell.length_c   1.000
_cell.angle_alpha   90.00
_cell.angle_beta   90.00
_cell.angle_gamma   90.00
#
_symmetry.space_group_name_H-M   'P 1'
#
loop_
_entity.id
_entity.type
_entity.pdbx_description
1 polymer ?
#
loop_
_entity_poly.entity_id
_entity_poly.type
_entity_poly.pdbx_seq_one_letter_code
_entity_poly.pdbx_strand_id
1 'polypeptide(L)'
;MARKRKLQTKAQRIKEVGAEIEAFIEEQGEATKLQNYGDEHLFAIDTAGTTSKKAKITKDPAVWSGKFKPEKAKGLKSAIKRIQAKPVVVTKPKKTPVLEALWDAEGHAATPAWTKDVDEYVAPAIIKKKAPLSNAPSTKHKVKAVEVAVDGQSYHPEAAAHQAVLAQAQAKIEAKQKQRELDRAPLATGISNDYIMESSDDEDGEDDETKDNEDKPKLKAKEKLTRSDRNRQARHKALEKQLEHQRANKKLLKQINNVKTLESSVKKDEKVSANKQQLKTLLKKQKLEEEPEVMIAGKKRKVERPTLVAAPSELSGNVRSLKV
;
A
#
# COMPACT_ATOMS: atom_id res chain seq x y z
N MET A 1 17.14 7.36 -8.20
CA MET A 1 16.54 6.94 -9.50
C MET A 1 15.14 6.39 -9.28
N ALA A 2 14.12 7.09 -9.75
CA ALA A 2 12.75 6.58 -9.73
C ALA A 2 12.60 5.53 -10.84
N ARG A 3 12.45 4.26 -10.47
CA ARG A 3 12.13 3.19 -11.42
C ARG A 3 10.78 3.55 -12.08
N LYS A 4 10.79 3.86 -13.38
CA LYS A 4 9.56 4.02 -14.18
C LYS A 4 8.79 2.71 -14.03
N ARG A 5 7.67 2.74 -13.30
CA ARG A 5 6.75 1.61 -13.18
C ARG A 5 6.26 1.32 -14.60
N LYS A 6 6.62 0.16 -15.16
CA LYS A 6 6.02 -0.32 -16.40
C LYS A 6 4.51 -0.28 -16.20
N LEU A 7 3.81 0.53 -16.99
CA LEU A 7 2.36 0.64 -16.92
C LEU A 7 1.79 -0.74 -17.26
N GLN A 8 1.21 -1.42 -16.27
CA GLN A 8 0.50 -2.67 -16.51
C GLN A 8 -0.53 -2.43 -17.61
N THR A 9 -0.50 -3.29 -18.63
CA THR A 9 -1.46 -3.25 -19.72
C THR A 9 -2.87 -3.44 -19.15
N LYS A 10 -3.88 -2.87 -19.80
CA LYS A 10 -5.28 -2.98 -19.35
C LYS A 10 -5.71 -4.45 -19.15
N ALA A 11 -5.19 -5.35 -19.99
CA ALA A 11 -5.42 -6.79 -19.88
C ALA A 11 -4.80 -7.41 -18.61
N GLN A 12 -3.60 -6.99 -18.21
CA GLN A 12 -2.96 -7.45 -16.98
C GLN A 12 -3.74 -6.98 -15.74
N ARG A 13 -4.18 -5.72 -15.72
CA ARG A 13 -5.04 -5.21 -14.63
C ARG A 13 -6.37 -5.93 -14.54
N ILE A 14 -6.99 -6.30 -15.66
CA ILE A 14 -8.25 -7.07 -15.66
C ILE A 14 -8.02 -8.49 -15.13
N LYS A 15 -6.90 -9.13 -15.47
CA LYS A 15 -6.55 -10.46 -14.96
C LYS A 15 -6.22 -10.45 -13.47
N GLU A 16 -5.46 -9.46 -13.00
CA GLU A 16 -5.13 -9.29 -11.57
C GLU A 16 -6.40 -9.02 -10.75
N VAL A 17 -7.24 -8.07 -11.19
CA VAL A 17 -8.53 -7.79 -10.53
C VAL A 17 -9.48 -9.00 -10.60
N GLY A 18 -9.46 -9.75 -11.71
CA GLY A 18 -10.22 -10.99 -11.84
C GLY A 18 -9.79 -12.06 -10.82
N ALA A 19 -8.48 -12.26 -10.67
CA ALA A 19 -7.91 -13.20 -9.71
C ALA A 19 -8.18 -12.76 -8.25
N GLU A 20 -8.12 -11.46 -7.95
CA GLU A 20 -8.48 -10.93 -6.63
C GLU A 20 -9.98 -11.13 -6.31
N ILE A 21 -10.85 -11.02 -7.32
CA ILE A 21 -12.29 -11.27 -7.15
C ILE A 21 -12.57 -12.76 -6.95
N GLU A 22 -11.90 -13.64 -7.70
CA GLU A 22 -12.02 -15.10 -7.53
C GLU A 22 -11.54 -15.54 -6.14
N ALA A 23 -10.37 -15.06 -5.70
CA ALA A 23 -9.85 -15.32 -4.36
C ALA A 23 -10.79 -14.79 -3.25
N PHE A 24 -11.37 -13.61 -3.44
CA PHE A 24 -12.36 -13.06 -2.49
C PHE A 24 -13.65 -13.88 -2.46
N ILE A 25 -14.10 -14.42 -3.59
CA ILE A 25 -15.27 -15.31 -3.65
C ILE A 25 -14.97 -16.64 -2.95
N GLU A 26 -13.77 -17.18 -3.10
CA GLU A 26 -13.33 -18.41 -2.43
C GLU A 26 -13.23 -18.20 -0.91
N GLU A 27 -12.60 -17.11 -0.45
CA GLU A 27 -12.48 -16.79 0.98
C GLU A 27 -13.84 -16.57 1.65
N GLN A 28 -14.76 -15.85 0.98
CA GLN A 28 -16.13 -15.68 1.47
C GLN A 28 -16.93 -16.99 1.40
N GLY A 29 -16.68 -17.83 0.40
CA GLY A 29 -17.23 -19.17 0.29
C GLY A 29 -16.77 -20.06 1.43
N GLU A 30 -15.50 -20.00 1.84
CA GLU A 30 -14.94 -20.75 2.96
C GLU A 30 -15.42 -20.24 4.32
N ALA A 31 -15.51 -18.93 4.51
CA ALA A 31 -16.07 -18.33 5.73
C ALA A 31 -17.56 -18.70 5.92
N THR A 32 -18.34 -18.75 4.84
CA THR A 32 -19.76 -19.13 4.91
C THR A 32 -19.98 -20.64 4.97
N LYS A 33 -19.03 -21.46 4.49
CA LYS A 33 -19.00 -22.90 4.73
C LYS A 33 -18.96 -23.18 6.24
N LEU A 34 -18.00 -22.60 6.96
CA LEU A 34 -17.86 -22.79 8.41
C LEU A 34 -19.06 -22.33 9.23
N GLN A 35 -19.81 -21.33 8.76
CA GLN A 35 -20.97 -20.80 9.50
C GLN A 35 -22.28 -21.56 9.26
N ASN A 36 -22.42 -22.25 8.12
CA ASN A 36 -23.70 -22.87 7.71
C ASN A 36 -23.69 -24.41 7.74
N TYR A 37 -22.57 -25.06 8.00
CA TYR A 37 -22.55 -26.51 8.26
C TYR A 37 -23.04 -26.78 9.69
N GLY A 38 -24.08 -27.61 9.84
CA GLY A 38 -24.43 -28.19 11.14
C GLY A 38 -23.39 -29.21 11.59
N ASP A 39 -23.28 -29.44 12.90
CA ASP A 39 -22.28 -30.33 13.52
C ASP A 39 -22.23 -31.75 12.92
N GLU A 40 -23.35 -32.23 12.38
CA GLU A 40 -23.49 -33.52 11.70
C GLU A 40 -22.65 -33.64 10.40
N HIS A 41 -22.23 -32.51 9.82
CA HIS A 41 -21.37 -32.48 8.63
C HIS A 41 -19.91 -32.16 8.95
N LEU A 42 -19.63 -31.68 10.17
CA LEU A 42 -18.28 -31.38 10.65
C LEU A 42 -17.63 -32.62 11.28
N PHE A 43 -18.44 -33.53 11.85
CA PHE A 43 -17.96 -34.75 12.49
C PHE A 43 -18.63 -35.99 11.88
N ALA A 44 -17.87 -36.80 11.15
CA ALA A 44 -18.29 -38.16 10.81
C ALA A 44 -18.04 -39.07 12.02
N ILE A 45 -19.08 -39.33 12.82
CA ILE A 45 -19.00 -40.34 13.88
C ILE A 45 -19.18 -41.71 13.21
N ASP A 46 -18.07 -42.45 13.08
CA ASP A 46 -18.08 -43.82 12.57
C ASP A 46 -18.74 -44.76 13.59
N THR A 47 -20.07 -44.83 13.56
CA THR A 47 -20.87 -45.67 14.46
C THR A 47 -21.06 -47.09 13.93
N ALA A 48 -20.57 -47.40 12.74
CA ALA A 48 -20.71 -48.71 12.12
C ALA A 48 -19.37 -49.14 11.53
N GLY A 49 -18.55 -49.80 12.35
CA GLY A 49 -17.21 -50.32 11.99
C GLY A 49 -17.21 -51.18 10.74
N THR A 50 -17.18 -50.52 9.57
CA THR A 50 -17.30 -51.15 8.26
C THR A 50 -16.23 -50.57 7.33
N THR A 51 -15.19 -51.36 7.07
CA THR A 51 -13.96 -50.96 6.36
C THR A 51 -14.10 -50.83 4.84
N SER A 52 -15.30 -50.60 4.29
CA SER A 52 -15.43 -50.43 2.83
C SER A 52 -16.78 -49.86 2.40
N LYS A 53 -16.92 -48.53 2.34
CA LYS A 53 -17.82 -47.89 1.37
C LYS A 53 -17.18 -46.59 0.86
N LYS A 54 -16.97 -46.50 -0.45
CA LYS A 54 -16.61 -45.24 -1.11
C LYS A 54 -17.72 -44.22 -0.84
N ALA A 55 -17.36 -43.06 -0.30
CA ALA A 55 -18.28 -41.97 -0.03
C ALA A 55 -19.06 -41.61 -1.31
N LYS A 56 -20.39 -41.57 -1.24
CA LYS A 56 -21.20 -40.95 -2.30
C LYS A 56 -20.86 -39.47 -2.32
N ILE A 57 -20.32 -38.99 -3.45
CA ILE A 57 -20.11 -37.57 -3.69
C ILE A 57 -21.49 -36.90 -3.76
N THR A 58 -21.95 -36.37 -2.65
CA THR A 58 -23.07 -35.43 -2.61
C THR A 58 -22.56 -34.10 -3.14
N LYS A 59 -23.20 -33.55 -4.17
CA LYS A 59 -22.85 -32.22 -4.70
C LYS A 59 -23.05 -31.18 -3.61
N ASP A 60 -22.02 -30.35 -3.39
CA ASP A 60 -21.99 -29.33 -2.35
C ASP A 60 -23.20 -28.37 -2.46
N PRO A 61 -24.04 -28.23 -1.42
CA PRO A 61 -25.22 -27.36 -1.45
C PRO A 61 -24.85 -25.86 -1.53
N ALA A 62 -23.61 -25.49 -1.22
CA ALA A 62 -23.13 -24.11 -1.20
C ALA A 62 -23.01 -23.47 -2.59
N VAL A 63 -22.91 -24.27 -3.66
CA VAL A 63 -22.85 -23.75 -5.05
C VAL A 63 -24.23 -23.29 -5.54
N TRP A 64 -25.32 -23.69 -4.87
CA TRP A 64 -26.69 -23.47 -5.37
C TRP A 64 -27.42 -22.24 -4.81
N SER A 65 -26.93 -21.55 -3.77
CA SER A 65 -27.75 -20.52 -3.11
C SER A 65 -27.09 -19.16 -2.92
N GLY A 66 -26.39 -18.66 -3.94
CA GLY A 66 -26.12 -17.23 -4.08
C GLY A 66 -27.30 -16.54 -4.77
N LYS A 67 -28.44 -16.31 -4.10
CA LYS A 67 -29.51 -15.48 -4.68
C LYS A 67 -28.92 -14.10 -5.02
N PHE A 68 -28.86 -13.79 -6.31
CA PHE A 68 -28.34 -12.55 -6.88
C PHE A 68 -29.00 -11.33 -6.20
N LYS A 69 -28.23 -10.57 -5.41
CA LYS A 69 -28.72 -9.34 -4.76
C LYS A 69 -28.58 -8.17 -5.75
N PRO A 70 -29.68 -7.66 -6.36
CA PRO A 70 -29.62 -6.69 -7.45
C PRO A 70 -29.11 -5.31 -7.02
N GLU A 71 -29.10 -5.00 -5.72
CA GLU A 71 -28.66 -3.71 -5.19
C GLU A 71 -27.14 -3.53 -5.28
N LYS A 72 -26.37 -4.58 -5.00
CA LYS A 72 -24.90 -4.54 -5.13
C LYS A 72 -24.46 -4.44 -6.60
N ALA A 73 -25.24 -5.01 -7.52
CA ALA A 73 -25.03 -4.87 -8.96
C ALA A 73 -25.31 -3.44 -9.48
N LYS A 74 -26.28 -2.70 -8.91
CA LYS A 74 -26.52 -1.29 -9.25
C LYS A 74 -25.35 -0.39 -8.83
N GLY A 75 -24.78 -0.63 -7.64
CA GLY A 75 -23.57 0.03 -7.17
C GLY A 75 -22.37 -0.19 -8.10
N LEU A 76 -22.14 -1.43 -8.52
CA LEU A 76 -21.08 -1.79 -9.46
C LEU A 76 -21.27 -1.20 -10.86
N LYS A 77 -22.50 -1.18 -11.40
CA LYS A 77 -22.81 -0.50 -12.68
C LYS A 77 -22.52 1.00 -12.62
N SER A 78 -22.77 1.65 -11.47
CA SER A 78 -22.45 3.07 -11.29
C SER A 78 -20.93 3.34 -11.20
N ALA A 79 -20.18 2.43 -10.58
CA ALA A 79 -18.72 2.49 -10.54
C ALA A 79 -18.09 2.24 -11.92
N ILE A 80 -18.59 1.27 -12.68
CA ILE A 80 -18.14 0.99 -14.05
C ILE A 80 -18.44 2.18 -14.98
N LYS A 81 -19.61 2.83 -14.85
CA LYS A 81 -19.91 4.07 -15.59
C LYS A 81 -18.98 5.23 -15.23
N ARG A 82 -18.59 5.36 -13.95
CA ARG A 82 -17.61 6.38 -13.50
C ARG A 82 -16.20 6.13 -14.02
N ILE A 83 -15.81 4.86 -14.19
CA ILE A 83 -14.50 4.47 -14.72
C ILE A 83 -14.46 4.59 -16.26
N GLN A 84 -15.58 4.35 -16.94
CA GLN A 84 -15.69 4.48 -18.40
C GLN A 84 -15.83 5.94 -18.87
N ALA A 85 -16.36 6.83 -18.02
CA ALA A 85 -16.35 8.26 -18.31
C ALA A 85 -14.93 8.83 -18.11
N LYS A 86 -14.33 9.37 -19.19
CA LYS A 86 -13.08 10.15 -19.13
C LYS A 86 -13.23 11.32 -18.14
N PRO A 87 -12.15 11.78 -17.48
CA PRO A 87 -12.23 12.82 -16.46
C PRO A 87 -12.56 14.17 -17.10
N VAL A 88 -13.84 14.48 -17.23
CA VAL A 88 -14.30 15.86 -17.45
C VAL A 88 -14.22 16.56 -16.11
N VAL A 89 -13.49 17.68 -16.07
CA VAL A 89 -13.38 18.56 -14.91
C VAL A 89 -14.79 19.08 -14.59
N VAL A 90 -15.43 18.47 -13.59
CA VAL A 90 -16.72 18.93 -13.07
C VAL A 90 -16.46 20.16 -12.21
N THR A 91 -16.60 21.34 -12.81
CA THR A 91 -16.84 22.57 -12.06
C THR A 91 -18.24 22.44 -11.43
N LYS A 92 -18.29 22.37 -10.10
CA LYS A 92 -19.57 22.40 -9.38
C LYS A 92 -20.20 23.79 -9.60
N PRO A 93 -21.43 23.92 -10.13
CA PRO A 93 -22.11 25.20 -10.13
C PRO A 93 -22.38 25.61 -8.67
N LYS A 94 -21.99 26.84 -8.32
CA LYS A 94 -22.35 27.46 -7.05
C LYS A 94 -23.88 27.54 -7.00
N LYS A 95 -24.50 26.89 -6.00
CA LYS A 95 -25.91 27.14 -5.69
C LYS A 95 -26.01 28.56 -5.17
N THR A 96 -26.58 29.47 -5.94
CA THR A 96 -27.11 30.72 -5.38
C THR A 96 -28.35 30.35 -4.57
N PRO A 97 -28.50 30.84 -3.33
CA PRO A 97 -29.76 30.67 -2.62
C PRO A 97 -30.86 31.33 -3.45
N VAL A 98 -31.92 30.57 -3.73
CA VAL A 98 -33.16 31.14 -4.25
C VAL A 98 -33.64 32.10 -3.16
N LEU A 99 -33.63 33.40 -3.45
CA LEU A 99 -34.30 34.40 -2.62
C LEU A 99 -35.78 34.05 -2.65
N GLU A 100 -36.28 33.44 -1.58
CA GLU A 100 -37.71 33.37 -1.32
C GLU A 100 -38.21 34.82 -1.29
N ALA A 101 -39.22 35.12 -2.11
CA ALA A 101 -39.81 36.44 -2.17
C ALA A 101 -40.32 36.80 -0.77
N LEU A 102 -39.81 37.89 -0.19
CA LEU A 102 -40.16 38.31 1.17
C LEU A 102 -41.65 38.71 1.31
N TRP A 103 -42.38 38.83 0.21
CA TRP A 103 -43.75 39.32 0.14
C TRP A 103 -44.53 38.53 -0.90
N ASP A 104 -45.74 38.12 -0.55
CA ASP A 104 -46.68 37.50 -1.48
C ASP A 104 -47.31 38.57 -2.40
N ALA A 105 -47.90 38.16 -3.54
CA ALA A 105 -48.46 39.08 -4.54
C ALA A 105 -49.60 39.99 -4.01
N GLU A 106 -50.14 39.70 -2.83
CA GLU A 106 -51.14 40.51 -2.12
C GLU A 106 -50.54 41.40 -1.02
N GLY A 107 -49.21 41.57 -0.96
CA GLY A 107 -48.55 42.56 -0.09
C GLY A 107 -48.42 42.16 1.38
N HIS A 108 -48.56 40.88 1.71
CA HIS A 108 -48.32 40.35 3.06
C HIS A 108 -46.91 39.78 3.18
N ALA A 109 -46.26 39.97 4.32
CA ALA A 109 -44.93 39.42 4.59
C ALA A 109 -45.02 37.89 4.70
N ALA A 110 -44.26 37.17 3.87
CA ALA A 110 -44.25 35.72 3.86
C ALA A 110 -43.70 35.20 5.21
N THR A 111 -44.53 34.55 6.02
CA THR A 111 -44.09 33.99 7.30
C THR A 111 -43.21 32.75 7.05
N PRO A 112 -41.91 32.76 7.39
CA PRO A 112 -41.04 31.61 7.15
C PRO A 112 -41.45 30.44 8.06
N ALA A 113 -41.43 29.21 7.52
CA ALA A 113 -41.93 28.00 8.19
C ALA A 113 -41.30 27.68 9.57
N TRP A 114 -40.22 28.36 9.97
CA TRP A 114 -39.56 28.19 11.28
C TRP A 114 -40.28 28.87 12.45
N THR A 115 -41.23 29.77 12.21
CA THR A 115 -41.94 30.48 13.29
C THR A 115 -43.01 29.64 14.00
N LYS A 116 -43.25 28.40 13.55
CA LYS A 116 -44.17 27.46 14.21
C LYS A 116 -43.56 26.69 15.38
N ASP A 117 -42.24 26.79 15.59
CA ASP A 117 -41.53 25.99 16.60
C ASP A 117 -41.15 26.76 17.88
N VAL A 118 -41.79 27.90 18.16
CA VAL A 118 -41.50 28.70 19.38
C VAL A 118 -42.68 28.68 20.35
N ASP A 119 -42.80 27.58 21.08
CA ASP A 119 -43.34 27.56 22.45
C ASP A 119 -42.20 27.20 23.42
N GLU A 120 -41.26 28.14 23.59
CA GLU A 120 -40.05 27.98 24.42
C GLU A 120 -40.25 28.38 25.90
N TYR A 121 -41.47 28.67 26.36
CA TYR A 121 -41.71 29.18 27.73
C TYR A 121 -41.90 28.12 28.82
N VAL A 122 -41.70 26.82 28.54
CA VAL A 122 -41.97 25.74 29.53
C VAL A 122 -40.75 24.88 29.93
N ALA A 123 -39.58 25.02 29.30
CA ALA A 123 -38.39 24.30 29.77
C ALA A 123 -37.10 25.11 29.59
N PRO A 124 -36.28 25.31 30.66
CA PRO A 124 -34.94 25.82 30.47
C PRO A 124 -34.16 24.77 29.66
N ALA A 125 -33.91 25.08 28.38
CA ALA A 125 -33.12 24.23 27.51
C ALA A 125 -31.74 24.03 28.14
N ILE A 126 -31.43 22.78 28.54
CA ILE A 126 -30.09 22.39 28.96
C ILE A 126 -29.19 22.49 27.74
N ILE A 127 -28.58 23.66 27.53
CA ILE A 127 -27.58 23.88 26.49
C ILE A 127 -26.39 22.99 26.85
N LYS A 128 -26.32 21.80 26.26
CA LYS A 128 -25.17 20.90 26.36
C LYS A 128 -23.97 21.64 25.75
N LYS A 129 -23.14 22.26 26.61
CA LYS A 129 -21.91 22.92 26.20
C LYS A 129 -21.06 21.90 25.45
N LYS A 130 -20.82 22.13 24.16
CA LYS A 130 -19.93 21.26 23.37
C LYS A 130 -18.53 21.37 23.96
N ALA A 131 -17.89 20.23 24.20
CA ALA A 131 -16.51 20.20 24.71
C ALA A 131 -15.60 21.03 23.78
N PRO A 132 -14.68 21.84 24.33
CA PRO A 132 -13.75 22.59 23.50
C PRO A 132 -12.92 21.59 22.67
N LEU A 133 -12.79 21.84 21.36
CA LEU A 133 -11.89 21.06 20.52
C LEU A 133 -10.46 21.32 21.00
N SER A 134 -9.88 20.38 21.76
CA SER A 134 -8.44 20.38 22.02
C SER A 134 -7.73 19.91 20.75
N ASN A 135 -6.97 20.79 20.11
CA ASN A 135 -6.11 20.38 19.00
C ASN A 135 -5.09 19.37 19.53
N ALA A 136 -5.11 18.15 18.99
CA ALA A 136 -4.07 17.17 19.29
C ALA A 136 -2.69 17.76 18.96
N PRO A 137 -1.65 17.48 19.78
CA PRO A 137 -0.32 18.02 19.55
C PRO A 137 0.19 17.60 18.16
N SER A 138 0.85 18.54 17.47
CA SER A 138 1.37 18.32 16.12
C SER A 138 2.35 17.14 16.12
N THR A 139 2.04 16.09 15.37
CA THR A 139 2.88 14.89 15.24
C THR A 139 4.04 15.07 14.26
N LYS A 140 4.23 16.27 13.69
CA LYS A 140 5.18 16.50 12.59
C LYS A 140 6.62 16.60 13.07
N HIS A 141 6.86 17.26 14.22
CA HIS A 141 8.19 17.47 14.80
C HIS A 141 8.09 17.50 16.32
N LYS A 142 9.06 16.92 17.03
CA LYS A 142 9.14 16.89 18.49
C LYS A 142 10.04 18.02 19.01
N VAL A 143 9.80 19.24 18.53
CA VAL A 143 10.55 20.43 18.97
C VAL A 143 9.78 21.14 20.08
N LYS A 144 10.47 21.47 21.17
CA LYS A 144 9.92 22.27 22.26
C LYS A 144 9.59 23.68 21.74
N ALA A 145 8.36 24.13 21.99
CA ALA A 145 7.88 25.44 21.56
C ALA A 145 8.72 26.59 22.15
N VAL A 146 9.14 26.44 23.40
CA VAL A 146 10.00 27.39 24.12
C VAL A 146 11.39 26.79 24.29
N GLU A 147 12.40 27.63 24.07
CA GLU A 147 13.79 27.32 24.38
C GLU A 147 14.00 27.50 25.89
N VAL A 148 14.21 26.38 26.58
CA VAL A 148 14.59 26.36 27.99
C VAL A 148 16.09 26.15 28.04
N ALA A 149 16.81 27.02 28.74
CA ALA A 149 18.25 26.89 28.93
C ALA A 149 18.58 25.55 29.60
N VAL A 150 19.64 24.92 29.15
CA VAL A 150 20.11 23.63 29.69
C VAL A 150 20.99 23.88 30.91
N ASP A 151 20.88 23.02 31.92
CA ASP A 151 21.78 23.02 33.07
C ASP A 151 23.24 22.99 32.58
N GLY A 152 24.06 23.95 33.00
CA GLY A 152 25.38 24.17 32.40
C GLY A 152 25.52 25.47 31.59
N GLN A 153 24.41 26.10 31.21
CA GLN A 153 24.38 27.40 30.51
C GLN A 153 24.19 28.60 31.46
N SER A 154 24.01 28.34 32.75
CA SER A 154 23.93 29.39 33.76
C SER A 154 25.25 30.14 33.89
N TYR A 155 25.20 31.29 34.56
CA TYR A 155 26.38 32.11 34.81
C TYR A 155 27.51 31.37 35.55
N HIS A 156 27.16 30.59 36.57
CA HIS A 156 28.09 29.77 37.35
C HIS A 156 27.55 28.33 37.44
N PRO A 157 27.70 27.53 36.38
CA PRO A 157 27.19 26.17 36.32
C PRO A 157 28.06 25.20 37.12
N GLU A 158 27.47 24.06 37.48
CA GLU A 158 28.25 22.91 37.93
C GLU A 158 29.19 22.44 36.81
N ALA A 159 30.44 22.10 37.16
CA ALA A 159 31.46 21.72 36.19
C ALA A 159 31.06 20.54 35.30
N ALA A 160 30.40 19.52 35.87
CA ALA A 160 29.93 18.36 35.13
C ALA A 160 28.85 18.73 34.10
N ALA A 161 27.87 19.55 34.50
CA ALA A 161 26.82 20.04 33.62
C ALA A 161 27.40 20.94 32.51
N HIS A 162 28.34 21.84 32.83
CA HIS A 162 29.03 22.69 31.85
C HIS A 162 29.78 21.87 30.79
N GLN A 163 30.54 20.86 31.21
CA GLN A 163 31.26 19.97 30.29
C GLN A 163 30.31 19.20 29.37
N ALA A 164 29.17 18.73 29.88
CA ALA A 164 28.18 18.02 29.09
C ALA A 164 27.59 18.92 27.99
N VAL A 165 27.25 20.17 28.32
CA VAL A 165 26.73 21.14 27.34
C VAL A 165 27.81 21.54 26.32
N LEU A 166 29.07 21.73 26.75
CA LEU A 166 30.19 21.97 25.85
C LEU A 166 30.40 20.82 24.87
N ALA A 167 30.39 19.58 25.35
CA ALA A 167 30.53 18.39 24.51
C ALA A 167 29.38 18.29 23.49
N GLN A 168 28.15 18.61 23.90
CA GLN A 168 27.01 18.67 22.99
C GLN A 168 27.19 19.75 21.91
N ALA A 169 27.70 20.93 22.29
CA ALA A 169 27.95 22.03 21.36
C ALA A 169 29.05 21.66 20.34
N GLN A 170 30.16 21.06 20.80
CA GLN A 170 31.24 20.57 19.94
C GLN A 170 30.74 19.49 18.97
N ALA A 171 29.97 18.52 19.44
CA ALA A 171 29.41 17.48 18.59
C ALA A 171 28.53 18.04 17.45
N LYS A 172 27.74 19.10 17.71
CA LYS A 172 26.96 19.78 16.67
C LYS A 172 27.86 20.47 15.63
N ILE A 173 28.95 21.10 16.05
CA ILE A 173 29.92 21.75 15.16
C ILE A 173 30.62 20.72 14.29
N GLU A 174 31.13 19.64 14.89
CA GLU A 174 31.77 18.54 14.17
C GLU A 174 30.84 17.87 13.16
N ALA A 175 29.57 17.66 13.52
CA ALA A 175 28.58 17.10 12.60
C ALA A 175 28.37 18.00 11.37
N LYS A 176 28.31 19.33 11.57
CA LYS A 176 28.24 20.29 10.45
C LYS A 176 29.51 20.29 9.60
N GLN A 177 30.69 20.18 10.22
CA GLN A 177 31.96 20.08 9.49
C GLN A 177 32.02 18.82 8.65
N LYS A 178 31.69 17.65 9.22
CA LYS A 178 31.61 16.38 8.50
C LYS A 178 30.63 16.43 7.32
N GLN A 179 29.47 17.06 7.50
CA GLN A 179 28.53 17.27 6.38
C GLN A 179 29.14 18.14 5.28
N ARG A 180 29.78 19.26 5.63
CA ARG A 180 30.48 20.11 4.66
C ARG A 180 31.62 19.38 3.93
N GLU A 181 32.35 18.52 4.64
CA GLU A 181 33.41 17.68 4.05
C GLU A 181 32.84 16.66 3.07
N LEU A 182 31.73 16.00 3.42
CA LEU A 182 31.03 15.08 2.51
C LEU A 182 30.46 15.80 1.28
N ASP A 183 29.91 17.00 1.45
CA ASP A 183 29.39 17.81 0.36
C ASP A 183 30.51 18.34 -0.54
N ARG A 184 31.70 18.62 0.03
CA ARG A 184 32.88 19.05 -0.69
C ARG A 184 33.62 17.89 -1.36
N ALA A 185 33.52 16.68 -0.81
CA ALA A 185 34.15 15.50 -1.36
C ALA A 185 33.65 15.30 -2.80
N PRO A 186 34.54 15.12 -3.78
CA PRO A 186 34.12 14.90 -5.15
C PRO A 186 33.20 13.67 -5.19
N LEU A 187 32.03 13.82 -5.79
CA LEU A 187 31.14 12.69 -6.09
C LEU A 187 32.00 11.68 -6.86
N ALA A 188 32.27 10.53 -6.25
CA ALA A 188 33.15 9.53 -6.83
C ALA A 188 32.76 9.30 -8.30
N THR A 189 33.73 9.52 -9.19
CA THR A 189 33.66 9.45 -10.65
C THR A 189 33.49 8.00 -11.14
N GLY A 190 32.51 7.29 -10.57
CA GLY A 190 32.24 5.88 -10.78
C GLY A 190 30.89 5.62 -11.45
N ILE A 191 30.24 6.64 -12.00
CA ILE A 191 29.21 6.41 -13.02
C ILE A 191 30.01 6.19 -14.31
N SER A 192 30.51 4.97 -14.52
CA SER A 192 31.10 4.61 -15.79
C SER A 192 30.06 4.88 -16.88
N ASN A 193 30.52 5.52 -17.96
CA ASN A 193 29.70 5.97 -19.08
C ASN A 193 29.09 4.80 -19.87
N ASP A 194 29.40 3.57 -19.48
CA ASP A 194 29.07 2.32 -20.16
C ASP A 194 27.57 1.99 -20.08
N TYR A 195 26.83 2.49 -19.08
CA TYR A 195 25.40 2.20 -18.95
C TYR A 195 24.50 2.99 -19.92
N ILE A 196 25.07 3.92 -20.70
CA ILE A 196 24.32 4.76 -21.65
C ILE A 196 24.40 4.20 -23.09
N MET A 197 25.32 3.27 -23.39
CA MET A 197 25.62 2.87 -24.77
C MET A 197 25.14 1.46 -25.18
N GLU A 198 24.59 0.66 -24.25
CA GLU A 198 24.27 -0.77 -24.50
C GLU A 198 22.77 -1.04 -24.68
N SER A 199 22.10 -0.32 -25.60
CA SER A 199 20.69 -0.59 -25.95
C SER A 199 20.37 -0.36 -27.43
N SER A 200 21.33 -0.60 -28.32
CA SER A 200 21.09 -0.59 -29.76
C SER A 200 21.97 -1.62 -30.45
N ASP A 201 21.74 -2.90 -30.18
CA ASP A 201 22.12 -3.94 -31.12
C ASP A 201 21.26 -5.19 -30.95
N ASP A 202 20.83 -5.69 -32.11
CA ASP A 202 20.40 -7.04 -32.45
C ASP A 202 19.26 -7.73 -31.66
N GLU A 203 18.10 -7.87 -32.32
CA GLU A 203 17.51 -9.20 -32.60
C GLU A 203 16.70 -9.12 -33.90
N ASP A 204 17.34 -9.59 -34.98
CA ASP A 204 16.73 -10.08 -36.20
C ASP A 204 15.82 -11.28 -35.86
N GLY A 205 14.51 -11.03 -35.88
CA GLY A 205 13.48 -12.03 -35.62
C GLY A 205 12.76 -12.35 -36.92
N GLU A 206 13.14 -13.47 -37.51
CA GLU A 206 12.53 -14.11 -38.67
C GLU A 206 11.00 -13.95 -38.69
N ASP A 207 10.49 -13.30 -39.74
CA ASP A 207 9.08 -13.24 -40.08
C ASP A 207 8.66 -14.63 -40.59
N ASP A 208 8.21 -15.50 -39.67
CA ASP A 208 7.55 -16.75 -40.00
C ASP A 208 6.23 -16.42 -40.69
N GLU A 209 6.18 -16.65 -42.00
CA GLU A 209 5.02 -16.48 -42.86
C GLU A 209 3.77 -17.15 -42.25
N THR A 210 2.96 -16.39 -41.51
CA THR A 210 1.57 -16.76 -41.25
C THR A 210 0.77 -16.62 -42.55
N LYS A 211 0.86 -17.63 -43.41
CA LYS A 211 -0.15 -17.89 -44.44
C LYS A 211 -1.42 -18.37 -43.76
N ASP A 212 -2.24 -17.39 -43.42
CA ASP A 212 -3.55 -17.62 -42.86
C ASP A 212 -4.55 -17.98 -43.97
N ASN A 213 -5.06 -19.22 -43.87
CA ASN A 213 -6.32 -19.74 -44.41
C ASN A 213 -6.74 -19.34 -45.84
N GLU A 214 -6.33 -20.13 -46.82
CA GLU A 214 -7.21 -20.48 -47.93
C GLU A 214 -7.19 -22.01 -48.15
N ASP A 215 -8.39 -22.57 -48.22
CA ASP A 215 -8.73 -23.95 -48.58
C ASP A 215 -8.15 -25.08 -47.73
N LYS A 216 -8.78 -25.33 -46.57
CA LYS A 216 -8.72 -26.67 -45.95
C LYS A 216 -9.39 -27.67 -46.91
N PRO A 217 -8.66 -28.60 -47.54
CA PRO A 217 -9.30 -29.59 -48.40
C PRO A 217 -10.29 -30.39 -47.56
N LYS A 218 -11.51 -30.59 -48.09
CA LYS A 218 -12.53 -31.47 -47.48
C LYS A 218 -11.85 -32.81 -47.17
N LEU A 219 -11.62 -33.06 -45.87
CA LEU A 219 -10.92 -34.25 -45.40
C LEU A 219 -11.68 -35.48 -45.92
N LYS A 220 -11.04 -36.23 -46.82
CA LYS A 220 -11.59 -37.50 -47.32
C LYS A 220 -11.94 -38.38 -46.11
N ALA A 221 -13.09 -39.07 -46.20
CA ALA A 221 -13.52 -39.99 -45.14
C ALA A 221 -12.36 -40.95 -44.83
N LYS A 222 -11.92 -40.96 -43.57
CA LYS A 222 -10.78 -41.79 -43.15
C LYS A 222 -11.13 -43.24 -43.42
N GLU A 223 -10.26 -43.92 -44.16
CA GLU A 223 -10.39 -45.35 -44.43
C GLU A 223 -10.49 -46.10 -43.09
N LYS A 224 -11.33 -47.15 -43.07
CA LYS A 224 -11.55 -47.95 -41.86
C LYS A 224 -10.24 -48.64 -41.48
N LEU A 225 -9.58 -48.14 -40.43
CA LEU A 225 -8.38 -48.74 -39.88
C LEU A 225 -8.60 -50.21 -39.56
N THR A 226 -7.67 -51.04 -40.02
CA THR A 226 -7.65 -52.46 -39.71
C THR A 226 -7.47 -52.69 -38.20
N ARG A 227 -7.80 -53.89 -37.72
CA ARG A 227 -7.64 -54.23 -36.29
C ARG A 227 -6.17 -54.12 -35.84
N SER A 228 -5.23 -54.47 -36.72
CA SER A 228 -3.79 -54.32 -36.48
C SER A 228 -3.38 -52.86 -36.35
N ASP A 229 -3.86 -51.99 -37.23
CA ASP A 229 -3.52 -50.56 -37.18
C ASP A 229 -4.08 -49.88 -35.94
N ARG A 230 -5.30 -50.26 -35.52
CA ARG A 230 -5.89 -49.79 -34.26
C ARG A 230 -5.06 -50.21 -33.05
N ASN A 231 -4.54 -51.44 -33.03
CA ASN A 231 -3.68 -51.92 -31.96
C ASN A 231 -2.30 -51.23 -31.98
N ARG A 232 -1.72 -50.99 -33.17
CA ARG A 232 -0.47 -50.21 -33.31
C ARG A 232 -0.63 -48.79 -32.79
N GLN A 233 -1.73 -48.11 -33.13
CA GLN A 233 -2.06 -46.78 -32.60
C GLN A 233 -2.30 -46.80 -31.09
N ALA A 234 -2.97 -47.82 -30.56
CA ALA A 234 -3.19 -47.96 -29.12
C ALA A 234 -1.85 -48.12 -28.36
N ARG A 235 -0.92 -48.93 -28.88
CA ARG A 235 0.43 -49.08 -28.32
C ARG A 235 1.21 -47.77 -28.37
N HIS A 236 1.18 -47.06 -29.50
CA HIS A 236 1.85 -45.75 -29.63
C HIS A 236 1.32 -44.73 -28.62
N LYS A 237 -0.01 -44.58 -28.54
CA LYS A 237 -0.66 -43.69 -27.58
C LYS A 237 -0.36 -44.07 -26.13
N ALA A 238 -0.22 -45.36 -25.83
CA ALA A 238 0.17 -45.81 -24.50
C ALA A 238 1.61 -45.40 -24.17
N LEU A 239 2.54 -45.54 -25.11
CA LEU A 239 3.93 -45.11 -24.95
C LEU A 239 4.06 -43.59 -24.82
N GLU A 240 3.32 -42.83 -25.64
CA GLU A 240 3.28 -41.36 -25.53
C GLU A 240 2.82 -40.91 -24.14
N LYS A 241 1.71 -41.49 -23.65
CA LYS A 241 1.22 -41.20 -22.29
C LYS A 241 2.24 -41.54 -21.20
N GLN A 242 2.98 -42.64 -21.34
CA GLN A 242 4.04 -42.99 -20.40
C GLN A 242 5.17 -41.96 -20.43
N LEU A 243 5.60 -41.52 -21.62
CA LEU A 243 6.64 -40.49 -21.76
C LEU A 243 6.17 -39.14 -21.23
N GLU A 244 4.93 -38.75 -21.47
CA GLU A 244 4.31 -37.56 -20.90
C GLU A 244 4.29 -37.61 -19.37
N HIS A 245 3.89 -38.75 -18.80
CA HIS A 245 3.90 -38.96 -17.35
C HIS A 245 5.32 -38.87 -16.78
N GLN A 246 6.32 -39.46 -17.45
CA GLN A 246 7.73 -39.33 -17.04
C GLN A 246 8.21 -37.87 -17.11
N ARG A 247 7.85 -37.12 -18.16
CA ARG A 247 8.17 -35.70 -18.29
C ARG A 247 7.50 -34.88 -17.19
N ALA A 248 6.24 -35.15 -16.89
CA ALA A 248 5.51 -34.51 -15.80
C ALA A 248 6.17 -34.79 -14.44
N ASN A 249 6.53 -36.05 -14.16
CA ASN A 249 7.23 -36.42 -12.93
C ASN A 249 8.60 -35.73 -12.81
N LYS A 250 9.37 -35.65 -13.91
CA LYS A 250 10.66 -34.92 -13.92
C LYS A 250 10.46 -33.43 -13.63
N LYS A 251 9.41 -32.81 -14.17
CA LYS A 251 9.06 -31.40 -13.86
C LYS A 251 8.68 -31.22 -12.39
N LEU A 252 7.86 -32.12 -11.86
CA LEU A 252 7.45 -32.10 -10.45
C LEU A 252 8.66 -32.26 -9.52
N LEU A 253 9.56 -33.21 -9.79
CA LEU A 253 10.79 -33.39 -9.01
C LEU A 253 11.70 -32.16 -9.06
N LYS A 254 11.83 -31.51 -10.22
CA LYS A 254 12.55 -30.24 -10.33
C LYS A 254 11.93 -29.14 -9.48
N GLN A 255 10.60 -29.03 -9.46
CA GLN A 255 9.90 -28.08 -8.61
C GLN A 255 10.13 -28.37 -7.13
N ILE A 256 9.99 -29.64 -6.70
CA ILE A 256 10.27 -30.08 -5.32
C ILE A 256 11.69 -29.71 -4.91
N ASN A 257 12.68 -29.97 -5.76
CA ASN A 257 14.07 -29.63 -5.48
C ASN A 257 14.31 -28.11 -5.41
N ASN A 258 13.54 -27.31 -6.16
CA ASN A 258 13.59 -25.86 -6.13
C ASN A 258 12.84 -25.23 -4.93
N VAL A 259 12.10 -26.01 -4.12
CA VAL A 259 11.42 -25.46 -2.94
C VAL A 259 12.43 -24.91 -1.93
N LYS A 260 13.54 -25.62 -1.68
CA LYS A 260 14.58 -25.20 -0.71
C LYS A 260 15.26 -23.89 -1.11
N THR A 261 15.53 -23.71 -2.40
CA THR A 261 16.11 -22.47 -2.93
C THR A 261 15.13 -21.32 -2.80
N LEU A 262 13.84 -21.54 -3.11
CA LEU A 262 12.77 -20.56 -2.91
C LEU A 262 12.60 -20.17 -1.43
N GLU A 263 12.63 -21.13 -0.50
CA GLU A 263 12.61 -20.84 0.93
C GLU A 263 13.80 -19.95 1.35
N SER A 264 14.99 -20.25 0.82
CA SER A 264 16.18 -19.47 1.11
C SER A 264 16.11 -18.04 0.55
N SER A 265 15.50 -17.85 -0.63
CA SER A 265 15.31 -16.51 -1.21
C SER A 265 14.27 -15.71 -0.43
N VAL A 266 13.16 -16.34 -0.05
CA VAL A 266 12.12 -15.69 0.78
C VAL A 266 12.72 -15.23 2.11
N LYS A 267 13.48 -16.08 2.81
CA LYS A 267 14.16 -15.69 4.07
C LYS A 267 15.14 -14.52 3.89
N LYS A 268 15.83 -14.44 2.74
CA LYS A 268 16.73 -13.31 2.43
C LYS A 268 15.93 -12.04 2.18
N ASP A 269 14.85 -12.12 1.42
CA ASP A 269 13.98 -10.99 1.09
C ASP A 269 13.26 -10.44 2.34
N GLU A 270 12.82 -11.33 3.24
CA GLU A 270 12.25 -10.97 4.54
C GLU A 270 13.26 -10.20 5.40
N LYS A 271 14.51 -10.69 5.52
CA LYS A 271 15.58 -9.98 6.24
C LYS A 271 15.85 -8.61 5.64
N VAL A 272 15.94 -8.51 4.32
CA VAL A 272 16.15 -7.23 3.63
C VAL A 272 14.96 -6.28 3.85
N SER A 273 13.73 -6.79 3.81
CA SER A 273 12.51 -6.02 4.08
C SER A 273 12.47 -5.52 5.52
N ALA A 274 12.77 -6.39 6.50
CA ALA A 274 12.84 -6.06 7.91
C ALA A 274 13.89 -4.96 8.17
N ASN A 275 15.10 -5.13 7.64
CA ASN A 275 16.16 -4.13 7.75
C ASN A 275 15.74 -2.79 7.12
N LYS A 276 15.09 -2.80 5.96
CA LYS A 276 14.54 -1.58 5.32
C LYS A 276 13.47 -0.92 6.19
N GLN A 277 12.61 -1.70 6.85
CA GLN A 277 11.60 -1.15 7.76
C GLN A 277 12.26 -0.54 9.00
N GLN A 278 13.21 -1.24 9.61
CA GLN A 278 13.98 -0.73 10.74
C GLN A 278 14.68 0.58 10.38
N LEU A 279 15.40 0.64 9.25
CA LEU A 279 16.01 1.87 8.75
C LEU A 279 15.00 2.99 8.53
N LYS A 280 13.82 2.70 7.95
CA LYS A 280 12.74 3.69 7.80
C LYS A 280 12.25 4.20 9.15
N THR A 281 12.11 3.34 10.15
CA THR A 281 11.70 3.76 11.50
C THR A 281 12.75 4.63 12.17
N LEU A 282 14.04 4.29 12.04
CA LEU A 282 15.15 5.08 12.56
C LEU A 282 15.21 6.46 11.88
N LEU A 283 15.13 6.50 10.55
CA LEU A 283 15.10 7.76 9.79
C LEU A 283 13.89 8.62 10.14
N LYS A 284 12.71 8.04 10.38
CA LYS A 284 11.53 8.78 10.84
C LYS A 284 11.73 9.36 12.23
N LYS A 285 12.33 8.61 13.16
CA LYS A 285 12.65 9.10 14.52
C LYS A 285 13.66 10.25 14.45
N GLN A 286 14.73 10.09 13.67
CA GLN A 286 15.72 11.15 13.44
C GLN A 286 15.09 12.42 12.84
N LYS A 287 14.22 12.28 11.82
CA LYS A 287 13.50 13.42 11.22
C LYS A 287 12.50 14.08 12.17
N LEU A 288 11.93 13.33 13.10
CA LEU A 288 11.02 13.85 14.10
C LEU A 288 11.77 14.69 15.15
N GLU A 289 13.01 14.32 15.45
CA GLU A 289 13.93 15.05 16.35
C GLU A 289 14.60 16.24 15.64
N GLU A 290 14.82 16.17 14.33
CA GLU A 290 15.37 17.25 13.53
C GLU A 290 14.46 18.49 13.56
N GLU A 291 15.09 19.67 13.66
CA GLU A 291 14.39 20.95 13.71
C GLU A 291 13.62 21.22 12.41
N PRO A 292 12.36 21.67 12.48
CA PRO A 292 11.54 21.90 11.30
C PRO A 292 12.08 23.02 10.43
N GLU A 293 11.84 22.89 9.12
CA GLU A 293 11.94 24.01 8.20
C GLU A 293 10.76 24.96 8.40
N VAL A 294 11.05 26.17 8.82
CA VAL A 294 10.07 27.23 9.01
C VAL A 294 10.14 28.20 7.84
N MET A 295 9.01 28.79 7.47
CA MET A 295 8.99 29.86 6.47
C MET A 295 9.44 31.16 7.12
N ILE A 296 10.62 31.65 6.74
CA ILE A 296 11.17 32.95 7.16
C ILE A 296 11.27 33.82 5.91
N ALA A 297 10.64 34.99 5.93
CA ALA A 297 10.61 35.92 4.78
C ALA A 297 10.17 35.25 3.46
N GLY A 298 9.15 34.37 3.52
CA GLY A 298 8.59 33.68 2.35
C GLY A 298 9.43 32.51 1.80
N LYS A 299 10.60 32.21 2.40
CA LYS A 299 11.46 31.08 2.01
C LYS A 299 11.52 30.06 3.15
N LYS A 300 11.48 28.76 2.81
CA LYS A 300 11.70 27.69 3.80
C LYS A 300 13.17 27.67 4.19
N ARG A 301 13.45 27.84 5.48
CA ARG A 301 14.79 27.78 6.05
C ARG A 301 14.76 26.88 7.28
N LYS A 302 15.83 26.10 7.49
CA LYS A 302 16.03 25.39 8.75
C LYS A 302 16.30 26.43 9.83
N VAL A 303 15.53 26.38 10.92
CA VAL A 303 15.78 27.21 12.09
C VAL A 303 16.87 26.51 12.87
N GLU A 304 18.11 27.00 12.80
CA GLU A 304 19.19 26.47 13.62
C GLU A 304 19.20 27.19 14.96
N ARG A 305 19.08 26.44 16.07
CA ARG A 305 19.21 27.00 17.43
C ARG A 305 20.65 26.81 17.94
N PRO A 306 21.51 27.86 17.91
CA PRO A 306 22.86 27.75 18.42
C PRO A 306 22.83 27.52 19.94
N THR A 307 23.59 26.54 20.42
CA THR A 307 23.84 26.38 21.86
C THR A 307 24.90 27.40 22.26
N LEU A 308 24.46 28.51 22.87
CA LEU A 308 25.34 29.52 23.43
C LEU A 308 25.89 28.99 24.77
N VAL A 309 27.21 28.78 24.83
CA VAL A 309 27.90 28.26 26.02
C VAL A 309 29.20 29.05 26.18
N ALA A 310 29.45 29.53 27.39
CA ALA A 310 30.72 30.18 27.71
C ALA A 310 31.87 29.17 27.64
N ALA A 311 32.99 29.56 27.03
CA ALA A 311 34.21 28.77 27.06
C ALA A 311 34.70 28.61 28.52
N PRO A 312 35.42 27.53 28.87
CA PRO A 312 35.92 27.34 30.23
C PRO A 312 36.86 28.47 30.68
N SER A 313 37.55 29.12 29.74
CA SER A 313 38.38 30.30 30.01
C SER A 313 37.59 31.57 30.31
N GLU A 314 36.32 31.63 29.89
CA GLU A 314 35.43 32.78 30.08
C GLU A 314 34.50 32.61 31.29
N LEU A 315 34.45 31.40 31.85
CA LEU A 315 33.62 31.08 33.00
C LEU A 315 34.28 31.60 34.29
N SER A 316 33.85 32.78 34.73
CA SER A 316 34.23 33.35 36.02
C SER A 316 33.04 33.28 37.00
N GLY A 317 33.30 33.39 38.30
CA GLY A 317 32.25 33.48 39.34
C GLY A 317 31.80 34.91 39.66
N ASN A 318 32.41 35.95 39.06
CA ASN A 318 32.03 37.35 39.25
C ASN A 318 31.18 37.95 38.11
N VAL A 319 29.90 38.29 38.38
CA VAL A 319 28.89 38.74 37.39
C VAL A 319 29.39 39.88 36.48
N ARG A 320 30.31 40.71 36.96
CA ARG A 320 30.92 41.80 36.18
C ARG A 320 31.74 41.33 34.96
N SER A 321 32.17 40.07 34.94
CA SER A 321 32.92 39.50 33.81
C SER A 321 32.03 38.90 32.73
N LEU A 322 30.70 38.97 32.89
CA LEU A 322 29.77 38.52 31.85
C LEU A 322 29.93 39.37 30.60
N LYS A 323 30.21 38.71 29.47
CA LYS A 323 30.01 39.32 28.16
C LYS A 323 28.51 39.30 27.85
N VAL A 324 27.97 40.49 27.60
CA VAL A 324 26.64 40.70 27.01
C VAL A 324 26.75 40.61 25.50
#